data_AF-A0A9X8DVZ2-F1
#
_entry.id   AF-A0A9X8DVZ2-F1
#
_cell.length_a   1.000
_cell.length_b   1.000
_cell.length_c   1.000
_cell.angle_alpha   90.00
_cell.angle_beta   90.00
_cell.angle_gamma   90.00
#
_symmetry.space_group_name_H-M   'P 1'
#
loop_
_entity.id
_entity.type
_entity.pdbx_description
1 polymer ?
#
loop_
_entity_poly.entity_id
_entity_poly.type
_entity_poly.pdbx_seq_one_letter_code
_entity_poly.pdbx_strand_id
1 'polypeptide(L)'
;MQPSSFLLASFLVVLSVATGASAQTCSAQGKNVTATGFVMDNYCIDLGNLMDNPTVKTLEGPEVHSIHCLVDLKPCVDSLYTLLAPPENGSKLYTVKYQLGAAGSALAKNYAENARLLGGKKGFTATVTGVDDGTPELKCVELSKTVEVDGKPLTLSSVSPVASTAAPDATTVATPTTTAQPTPSSVNHLVLSGVAAAVGIVALTV
;
A
#
# COMPACT_ATOMS: atom_id res chain seq x y z
N MET A 1 8.59 -58.93 -57.45
CA MET A 1 9.41 -57.78 -56.99
C MET A 1 8.95 -56.53 -57.71
N GLN A 2 8.17 -55.67 -57.05
CA GLN A 2 7.98 -54.22 -57.27
C GLN A 2 6.99 -53.70 -56.19
N PRO A 3 7.00 -52.40 -55.84
CA PRO A 3 7.08 -52.02 -54.44
C PRO A 3 5.76 -51.46 -53.91
N SER A 4 5.57 -51.64 -52.61
CA SER A 4 4.46 -51.11 -51.83
C SER A 4 4.50 -49.58 -51.76
N SER A 5 3.40 -48.96 -52.17
CA SER A 5 3.11 -47.54 -51.95
C SER A 5 2.90 -47.27 -50.46
N PHE A 6 3.83 -46.55 -49.82
CA PHE A 6 3.62 -45.98 -48.49
C PHE A 6 2.98 -44.60 -48.64
N LEU A 7 1.68 -44.51 -48.33
CA LEU A 7 0.98 -43.23 -48.16
C LEU A 7 1.35 -42.66 -46.79
N LEU A 8 2.11 -41.57 -46.78
CA LEU A 8 2.38 -40.73 -45.62
C LEU A 8 1.11 -39.93 -45.28
N ALA A 9 0.38 -40.37 -44.27
CA ALA A 9 -0.67 -39.56 -43.64
C ALA A 9 0.00 -38.61 -42.62
N SER A 10 0.29 -37.39 -43.06
CA SER A 10 0.67 -36.29 -42.17
C SER A 10 -0.49 -35.93 -41.24
N PHE A 11 -0.41 -36.36 -39.98
CA PHE A 11 -1.32 -35.94 -38.93
C PHE A 11 -0.87 -34.56 -38.41
N LEU A 12 -1.50 -33.50 -38.91
CA LEU A 12 -1.34 -32.13 -38.42
C LEU A 12 -2.19 -31.95 -37.16
N VAL A 13 -1.57 -32.12 -35.99
CA VAL A 13 -2.19 -31.78 -34.70
C VAL A 13 -2.18 -30.26 -34.55
N VAL A 14 -3.34 -29.63 -34.74
CA VAL A 14 -3.54 -28.21 -34.44
C VAL A 14 -3.77 -28.07 -32.94
N LEU A 15 -2.72 -27.64 -32.22
CA LEU A 15 -2.80 -27.36 -30.79
C LEU A 15 -3.38 -25.95 -30.59
N SER A 16 -4.70 -25.87 -30.47
CA SER A 16 -5.40 -24.62 -30.15
C SER A 16 -5.13 -24.22 -28.70
N VAL A 17 -4.10 -23.39 -28.48
CA VAL A 17 -3.91 -22.68 -27.21
C VAL A 17 -4.97 -21.59 -27.09
N ALA A 18 -6.11 -21.93 -26.51
CA ALA A 18 -7.08 -20.94 -26.06
C ALA A 18 -6.49 -20.18 -24.87
N THR A 19 -5.92 -19.00 -25.11
CA THR A 19 -5.59 -18.05 -24.05
C THR A 19 -6.89 -17.43 -23.53
N GLY A 20 -7.59 -18.17 -22.67
CA GLY A 20 -8.67 -17.62 -21.87
C GLY A 20 -8.09 -16.73 -20.79
N ALA A 21 -8.42 -15.44 -20.81
CA ALA A 21 -8.20 -14.55 -19.67
C ALA A 21 -9.02 -15.10 -18.49
N SER A 22 -8.37 -15.75 -17.54
CA SER A 22 -8.99 -16.19 -16.30
C SER A 22 -9.34 -14.95 -15.50
N ALA A 23 -10.63 -14.58 -15.47
CA ALA A 23 -11.14 -13.73 -14.41
C ALA A 23 -10.81 -14.42 -13.09
N GLN A 24 -9.98 -13.80 -12.25
CA GLN A 24 -9.72 -14.30 -10.91
C GLN A 24 -11.06 -14.29 -10.16
N THR A 25 -11.69 -15.46 -10.07
CA THR A 25 -12.93 -15.62 -9.33
C THR A 25 -12.61 -15.47 -7.85
N CYS A 26 -13.06 -14.38 -7.26
CA CYS A 26 -12.95 -14.21 -5.82
C CYS A 26 -13.86 -15.21 -5.10
N SER A 27 -13.32 -15.91 -4.09
CA SER A 27 -14.02 -16.97 -3.35
C SER A 27 -14.58 -16.51 -1.99
N ALA A 28 -14.58 -15.20 -1.70
CA ALA A 28 -15.09 -14.68 -0.45
C ALA A 28 -16.62 -14.85 -0.37
N GLN A 29 -17.12 -15.15 0.83
CA GLN A 29 -18.56 -15.27 1.10
C GLN A 29 -19.02 -14.02 1.84
N GLY A 30 -20.15 -13.45 1.43
CA GLY A 30 -20.66 -12.23 2.03
C GLY A 30 -21.65 -11.51 1.13
N LYS A 31 -21.96 -10.26 1.48
CA LYS A 31 -22.83 -9.38 0.67
C LYS A 31 -21.98 -8.63 -0.34
N ASN A 32 -22.40 -8.64 -1.61
CA ASN A 32 -21.81 -7.73 -2.59
C ASN A 32 -22.23 -6.30 -2.24
N VAL A 33 -21.26 -5.41 -2.11
CA VAL A 33 -21.47 -4.00 -1.77
C VAL A 33 -20.75 -3.11 -2.76
N THR A 34 -21.29 -1.91 -2.96
CA THR A 34 -20.64 -0.82 -3.69
C THR A 34 -20.67 0.41 -2.80
N ALA A 35 -19.51 1.06 -2.65
CA ALA A 35 -19.36 2.22 -1.80
C ALA A 35 -18.47 3.27 -2.46
N THR A 36 -18.79 4.53 -2.26
CA THR A 36 -17.98 5.66 -2.73
C THR A 36 -17.50 6.46 -1.54
N GLY A 37 -16.24 6.87 -1.57
CA GLY A 37 -15.63 7.62 -0.48
C GLY A 37 -14.20 8.03 -0.78
N PHE A 38 -13.62 8.83 0.11
CA PHE A 38 -12.21 9.15 0.05
C PHE A 38 -11.38 7.91 0.38
N VAL A 39 -10.34 7.66 -0.42
CA VAL A 39 -9.32 6.68 -0.05
C VAL A 39 -8.21 7.39 0.70
N MET A 40 -7.86 6.82 1.85
CA MET A 40 -6.89 7.42 2.76
C MET A 40 -6.00 6.35 3.39
N ASP A 41 -4.73 6.66 3.61
CA ASP A 41 -3.80 5.76 4.28
C ASP A 41 -4.02 5.70 5.79
N ASN A 42 -3.76 4.52 6.36
CA ASN A 42 -3.91 4.31 7.81
C ASN A 42 -2.93 5.18 8.60
N TYR A 43 -1.71 5.44 8.07
CA TYR A 43 -0.71 6.22 8.79
C TYR A 43 -1.17 7.66 9.06
N CYS A 44 -1.70 8.38 8.07
CA CYS A 44 -2.26 9.70 8.28
C CYS A 44 -3.46 9.65 9.25
N ILE A 45 -4.33 8.64 9.14
CA ILE A 45 -5.45 8.46 10.08
C ILE A 45 -4.94 8.31 11.51
N ASP A 46 -3.97 7.42 11.74
CA ASP A 46 -3.37 7.13 13.05
C ASP A 46 -2.62 8.34 13.63
N LEU A 47 -1.99 9.14 12.77
CA LEU A 47 -1.32 10.39 13.15
C LEU A 47 -2.33 11.47 13.60
N GLY A 48 -3.59 11.38 13.14
CA GLY A 48 -4.66 12.34 13.43
C GLY A 48 -4.61 13.63 12.62
N ASN A 49 -3.48 13.93 11.97
CA ASN A 49 -3.33 15.04 11.02
C ASN A 49 -2.64 14.57 9.74
N LEU A 50 -2.82 15.30 8.64
CA LEU A 50 -2.14 14.96 7.39
C LEU A 50 -0.63 15.17 7.55
N MET A 51 0.15 14.17 7.12
CA MET A 51 1.61 14.19 7.26
C MET A 51 2.25 15.39 6.55
N ASP A 52 1.75 15.73 5.36
CA ASP A 52 2.24 16.83 4.54
C ASP A 52 1.54 18.17 4.80
N ASN A 53 0.44 18.15 5.57
CA ASN A 53 -0.29 19.33 6.01
C ASN A 53 -0.81 19.15 7.45
N PRO A 54 0.07 19.29 8.46
CA PRO A 54 -0.25 18.94 9.85
C PRO A 54 -1.26 19.87 10.53
N THR A 55 -1.72 20.93 9.84
CA THR A 55 -2.78 21.82 10.34
C THR A 55 -4.19 21.27 10.07
N VAL A 56 -4.30 20.24 9.24
CA VAL A 56 -5.58 19.62 8.86
C VAL A 56 -5.70 18.25 9.51
N LYS A 57 -6.79 18.07 10.25
CA LYS A 57 -7.16 16.76 10.81
C LYS A 57 -7.68 15.85 9.72
N THR A 58 -7.25 14.59 9.77
CA THR A 58 -7.44 13.61 8.71
C THR A 58 -8.89 13.29 8.42
N LEU A 59 -9.66 12.98 9.47
CA LEU A 59 -11.08 12.65 9.35
C LEU A 59 -11.98 13.90 9.26
N GLU A 60 -11.45 15.12 9.29
CA GLU A 60 -12.23 16.36 9.06
C GLU A 60 -12.04 16.91 7.64
N GLY A 61 -10.84 16.73 7.04
CA GLY A 61 -10.49 17.29 5.74
C GLY A 61 -9.81 16.31 4.78
N PRO A 62 -10.41 15.14 4.48
CA PRO A 62 -9.81 14.17 3.55
C PRO A 62 -9.69 14.71 2.11
N GLU A 63 -10.45 15.73 1.72
CA GLU A 63 -10.41 16.36 0.40
C GLU A 63 -9.11 17.14 0.13
N VAL A 64 -8.35 17.46 1.18
CA VAL A 64 -7.03 18.09 1.03
C VAL A 64 -5.87 17.13 1.25
N HIS A 65 -6.14 15.84 1.45
CA HIS A 65 -5.11 14.82 1.48
C HIS A 65 -4.43 14.69 0.12
N SER A 66 -3.11 14.93 0.09
CA SER A 66 -2.35 14.93 -1.15
C SER A 66 -2.19 13.53 -1.74
N ILE A 67 -2.24 13.44 -3.07
CA ILE A 67 -1.88 12.22 -3.80
C ILE A 67 -0.44 11.81 -3.49
N HIS A 68 0.45 12.76 -3.16
CA HIS A 68 1.84 12.48 -2.76
C HIS A 68 1.91 11.46 -1.61
N CYS A 69 1.07 11.61 -0.58
CA CYS A 69 1.00 10.68 0.54
C CYS A 69 0.50 9.30 0.09
N LEU A 70 -0.42 9.24 -0.87
CA LEU A 70 -0.97 7.98 -1.40
C LEU A 70 -0.04 7.22 -2.35
N VAL A 71 1.09 7.79 -2.78
CA VAL A 71 1.91 7.13 -3.83
C VAL A 71 3.41 7.18 -3.59
N ASP A 72 3.94 8.19 -2.89
CA ASP A 72 5.38 8.41 -2.74
C ASP A 72 5.89 8.17 -1.32
N LEU A 73 5.10 8.54 -0.31
CA LEU A 73 5.54 8.45 1.08
C LEU A 73 5.42 7.01 1.57
N LYS A 74 6.58 6.36 1.72
CA LYS A 74 6.68 4.99 2.21
C LYS A 74 5.84 4.67 3.45
N PRO A 75 5.83 5.46 4.54
CA PRO A 75 4.99 5.13 5.70
C PRO A 75 3.49 5.12 5.36
N CYS A 76 3.02 6.06 4.54
CA CYS A 76 1.63 6.11 4.09
C CYS A 76 1.29 4.91 3.19
N VAL A 77 2.12 4.63 2.19
CA VAL A 77 1.95 3.50 1.27
C VAL A 77 1.98 2.15 1.99
N ASP A 78 2.97 1.94 2.87
CA ASP A 78 3.15 0.69 3.60
C ASP A 78 2.03 0.45 4.64
N SER A 79 1.38 1.51 5.12
CA SER A 79 0.27 1.40 6.07
C SER A 79 -1.03 0.89 5.46
N LEU A 80 -1.09 0.71 4.14
CA LEU A 80 -2.30 0.35 3.39
C LEU A 80 -3.41 1.39 3.51
N TYR A 81 -4.47 1.21 2.73
CA TYR A 81 -5.51 2.20 2.54
C TYR A 81 -6.87 1.74 3.05
N THR A 82 -7.70 2.73 3.33
CA THR A 82 -9.06 2.62 3.81
C THR A 82 -9.99 3.40 2.89
N LEU A 83 -11.25 2.99 2.82
CA LEU A 83 -12.31 3.79 2.24
C LEU A 83 -13.08 4.47 3.38
N LEU A 84 -13.20 5.79 3.31
CA LEU A 84 -13.96 6.57 4.28
C LEU A 84 -15.43 6.70 3.89
N ALA A 85 -16.34 6.56 4.85
CA ALA A 85 -17.73 6.96 4.74
C ALA A 85 -17.89 8.46 5.07
N PRO A 86 -18.82 9.16 4.41
CA PRO A 86 -19.12 10.56 4.73
C PRO A 86 -19.63 10.70 6.18
N PRO A 87 -19.52 11.89 6.78
CA PRO A 87 -20.05 12.14 8.11
C PRO A 87 -21.56 11.88 8.19
N GLU A 88 -22.00 11.24 9.27
CA GLU A 88 -23.42 10.97 9.57
C GLU A 88 -23.88 11.73 10.82
N ASN A 89 -25.19 11.87 11.00
CA ASN A 89 -25.83 12.38 12.23
C ASN A 89 -25.33 13.77 12.69
N GLY A 90 -25.04 14.67 11.75
CA GLY A 90 -24.56 16.02 12.04
C GLY A 90 -23.10 16.10 12.49
N SER A 91 -22.37 14.98 12.44
CA SER A 91 -20.92 14.96 12.60
C SER A 91 -20.23 15.70 11.46
N LYS A 92 -19.02 16.18 11.72
CA LYS A 92 -18.08 16.66 10.69
C LYS A 92 -17.01 15.61 10.34
N LEU A 93 -16.98 14.51 11.10
CA LEU A 93 -15.96 13.48 10.97
C LEU A 93 -16.40 12.40 9.99
N TYR A 94 -15.54 12.15 9.01
CA TYR A 94 -15.55 10.93 8.23
C TYR A 94 -15.24 9.74 9.14
N THR A 95 -15.69 8.56 8.74
CA THR A 95 -15.41 7.31 9.45
C THR A 95 -14.83 6.28 8.50
N VAL A 96 -14.02 5.37 9.01
CA VAL A 96 -13.55 4.24 8.20
C VAL A 96 -14.73 3.34 7.89
N LYS A 97 -15.03 3.16 6.59
CA LYS A 97 -16.06 2.22 6.12
C LYS A 97 -15.49 0.83 5.94
N TYR A 98 -14.36 0.73 5.23
CA TYR A 98 -13.69 -0.52 4.92
C TYR A 98 -12.17 -0.34 4.91
N GLN A 99 -11.44 -1.31 5.44
CA GLN A 99 -10.05 -1.54 5.08
C GLN A 99 -10.00 -2.15 3.68
N LEU A 100 -9.11 -1.66 2.81
CA LEU A 100 -8.98 -2.19 1.45
C LEU A 100 -8.06 -3.42 1.35
N GLY A 101 -7.35 -3.73 2.43
CA GLY A 101 -6.36 -4.81 2.47
C GLY A 101 -5.23 -4.60 1.45
N ALA A 102 -4.35 -5.59 1.29
CA ALA A 102 -3.20 -5.47 0.39
C ALA A 102 -3.63 -5.33 -1.09
N ALA A 103 -4.57 -6.16 -1.54
CA ALA A 103 -5.01 -6.16 -2.94
C ALA A 103 -5.76 -4.87 -3.34
N GLY A 104 -6.71 -4.42 -2.50
CA GLY A 104 -7.44 -3.18 -2.75
C GLY A 104 -6.55 -1.95 -2.62
N SER A 105 -5.58 -1.95 -1.69
CA SER A 105 -4.61 -0.85 -1.57
C SER A 105 -3.67 -0.77 -2.76
N ALA A 106 -3.24 -1.90 -3.33
CA ALA A 106 -2.44 -1.92 -4.55
C ALA A 106 -3.21 -1.33 -5.74
N LEU A 107 -4.49 -1.67 -5.89
CA LEU A 107 -5.39 -1.06 -6.89
C LEU A 107 -5.54 0.44 -6.68
N ALA A 108 -5.86 0.86 -5.46
CA ALA A 108 -6.03 2.28 -5.12
C ALA A 108 -4.74 3.08 -5.34
N LYS A 109 -3.56 2.54 -4.99
CA LYS A 109 -2.27 3.17 -5.29
C LYS A 109 -2.09 3.38 -6.79
N ASN A 110 -2.32 2.33 -7.57
CA ASN A 110 -2.19 2.41 -9.01
C ASN A 110 -3.14 3.45 -9.62
N TYR A 111 -4.38 3.53 -9.14
CA TYR A 111 -5.33 4.54 -9.60
C TYR A 111 -4.92 5.95 -9.19
N ALA A 112 -4.40 6.13 -7.97
CA ALA A 112 -3.87 7.41 -7.50
C ALA A 112 -2.65 7.86 -8.34
N GLU A 113 -1.75 6.94 -8.70
CA GLU A 113 -0.63 7.22 -9.60
C GLU A 113 -1.10 7.68 -10.99
N ASN A 114 -2.09 7.01 -11.58
CA ASN A 114 -2.65 7.41 -12.86
C ASN A 114 -3.36 8.78 -12.77
N ALA A 115 -4.10 9.02 -11.70
CA ALA A 115 -4.73 10.32 -11.48
C ALA A 115 -3.69 11.44 -11.36
N ARG A 116 -2.56 11.19 -10.69
CA ARG A 116 -1.43 12.13 -10.63
C ARG A 116 -0.84 12.42 -12.01
N LEU A 117 -0.67 11.40 -12.86
CA LEU A 117 -0.18 11.59 -14.23
C LEU A 117 -1.12 12.48 -15.07
N LEU A 118 -2.42 12.47 -14.76
CA LEU A 118 -3.43 13.34 -15.36
C LEU A 118 -3.55 14.72 -14.70
N GLY A 119 -2.64 15.04 -13.77
CA GLY A 119 -2.55 16.34 -13.11
C GLY A 119 -3.32 16.46 -11.77
N GLY A 120 -3.90 15.36 -11.28
CA GLY A 120 -4.55 15.31 -9.98
C GLY A 120 -3.58 15.54 -8.82
N LYS A 121 -3.99 16.31 -7.81
CA LYS A 121 -3.12 16.73 -6.70
C LYS A 121 -3.57 16.25 -5.33
N LYS A 122 -4.87 16.33 -5.02
CA LYS A 122 -5.40 16.01 -3.67
C LYS A 122 -6.83 15.51 -3.71
N GLY A 123 -7.28 14.94 -2.60
CA GLY A 123 -8.66 14.51 -2.39
C GLY A 123 -9.07 13.40 -3.36
N PHE A 124 -8.57 12.19 -3.11
CA PHE A 124 -8.82 11.03 -3.96
C PHE A 124 -10.09 10.29 -3.51
N THR A 125 -11.15 10.40 -4.29
CA THR A 125 -12.41 9.68 -4.10
C THR A 125 -12.49 8.54 -5.10
N ALA A 126 -12.83 7.34 -4.62
CA ALA A 126 -13.06 6.17 -5.48
C ALA A 126 -14.40 5.51 -5.15
N THR A 127 -15.00 4.90 -6.16
CA THR A 127 -16.10 3.95 -5.99
C THR A 127 -15.52 2.54 -6.01
N VAL A 128 -15.66 1.83 -4.90
CA VAL A 128 -15.20 0.44 -4.74
C VAL A 128 -16.38 -0.51 -4.72
N THR A 129 -16.22 -1.66 -5.36
CA THR A 129 -17.12 -2.80 -5.24
C THR A 129 -16.36 -3.94 -4.58
N GLY A 130 -17.04 -4.76 -3.78
CA GLY A 130 -16.43 -5.94 -3.18
C GLY A 130 -17.44 -6.78 -2.40
N VAL A 131 -16.93 -7.72 -1.61
CA VAL A 131 -17.69 -8.61 -0.75
C VAL A 131 -17.46 -8.20 0.71
N ASP A 132 -18.54 -7.82 1.37
CA ASP A 132 -18.62 -7.58 2.81
C ASP A 132 -18.99 -8.89 3.51
N ASP A 133 -18.01 -9.51 4.17
CA ASP A 133 -18.14 -10.75 4.94
C ASP A 133 -18.45 -10.49 6.44
N GLY A 134 -18.73 -9.24 6.82
CA GLY A 134 -18.92 -8.80 8.19
C GLY A 134 -17.63 -8.46 8.92
N THR A 135 -16.46 -8.56 8.27
CA THR A 135 -15.19 -8.07 8.82
C THR A 135 -14.91 -6.63 8.36
N PRO A 136 -13.98 -5.91 9.02
CA PRO A 136 -13.63 -4.56 8.60
C PRO A 136 -12.97 -4.46 7.21
N GLU A 137 -12.41 -5.56 6.68
CA GLU A 137 -11.73 -5.56 5.39
C GLU A 137 -12.67 -5.99 4.27
N LEU A 138 -12.81 -5.14 3.26
CA LEU A 138 -13.59 -5.46 2.06
C LEU A 138 -12.83 -6.51 1.23
N LYS A 139 -13.49 -7.61 0.91
CA LYS A 139 -12.91 -8.67 0.06
C LYS A 139 -13.21 -8.40 -1.41
N CYS A 140 -12.45 -9.03 -2.30
CA CYS A 140 -12.71 -8.96 -3.74
C CYS A 140 -12.78 -7.53 -4.31
N VAL A 141 -11.92 -6.64 -3.82
CA VAL A 141 -12.00 -5.22 -4.11
C VAL A 141 -11.78 -4.95 -5.60
N GLU A 142 -12.71 -4.23 -6.22
CA GLU A 142 -12.60 -3.64 -7.54
C GLU A 142 -12.85 -2.12 -7.45
N LEU A 143 -12.16 -1.34 -8.27
CA LEU A 143 -12.33 0.11 -8.36
C LEU A 143 -12.98 0.51 -9.68
N SER A 144 -14.00 1.36 -9.62
CA SER A 144 -14.57 2.03 -10.80
C SER A 144 -13.48 2.80 -11.55
N LYS A 145 -13.47 2.69 -12.88
CA LYS A 145 -12.51 3.40 -13.76
C LYS A 145 -12.60 4.93 -13.63
N THR A 146 -13.72 5.45 -13.17
CA THR A 146 -13.88 6.87 -12.87
C THR A 146 -13.66 7.10 -11.38
N VAL A 147 -12.67 7.92 -11.07
CA VAL A 147 -12.37 8.44 -9.73
C VAL A 147 -12.64 9.94 -9.70
N GLU A 148 -12.70 10.55 -8.53
CA GLU A 148 -12.67 12.01 -8.41
C GLU A 148 -11.40 12.45 -7.70
N VAL A 149 -10.70 13.43 -8.28
CA VAL A 149 -9.50 14.06 -7.71
C VAL A 149 -9.61 15.56 -7.89
N ASP A 150 -9.20 16.33 -6.90
CA ASP A 150 -9.38 17.78 -6.84
C ASP A 150 -10.86 18.21 -7.01
N GLY A 151 -11.79 17.35 -6.57
CA GLY A 151 -13.24 17.56 -6.73
C GLY A 151 -13.74 17.44 -8.17
N LYS A 152 -12.97 16.79 -9.07
CA LYS A 152 -13.33 16.61 -10.48
C LYS A 152 -13.25 15.14 -10.88
N PRO A 153 -14.20 14.64 -11.67
CA PRO A 153 -14.13 13.28 -12.19
C PRO A 153 -12.96 13.14 -13.17
N LEU A 154 -12.18 12.08 -13.00
CA LEU A 154 -11.12 11.64 -13.91
C LEU A 154 -11.42 10.20 -14.33
N THR A 155 -11.52 9.97 -15.64
CA THR A 155 -11.63 8.61 -16.18
C THR A 155 -10.24 8.06 -16.42
N LEU A 156 -9.87 7.03 -15.67
CA LEU A 156 -8.57 6.38 -15.79
C LEU A 156 -8.69 5.28 -16.87
N SER A 157 -7.79 5.32 -17.84
CA SER A 157 -7.65 4.20 -18.76
C SER A 157 -7.21 3.00 -17.95
N SER A 158 -7.97 1.91 -18.02
CA SER A 158 -7.74 0.71 -17.22
C SER A 158 -6.37 0.14 -17.53
N VAL A 159 -5.37 0.50 -16.73
CA VAL A 159 -4.24 -0.37 -16.45
C VAL A 159 -4.77 -1.41 -15.47
N SER A 160 -4.98 -2.61 -16.00
CA SER A 160 -5.16 -3.80 -15.17
C SER A 160 -3.98 -3.86 -14.18
N PRO A 161 -4.18 -4.26 -12.91
CA PRO A 161 -3.05 -4.55 -12.05
C PRO A 161 -2.30 -5.71 -12.71
N VAL A 162 -1.23 -5.42 -13.45
CA VAL A 162 -0.22 -6.44 -13.67
C VAL A 162 0.26 -6.75 -12.27
N ALA A 163 -0.13 -7.93 -11.78
CA ALA A 163 0.46 -8.52 -10.61
C ALA A 163 1.97 -8.34 -10.76
N SER A 164 2.57 -7.58 -9.84
CA SER A 164 4.02 -7.52 -9.75
C SER A 164 4.50 -8.89 -9.28
N THR A 165 4.54 -9.84 -10.21
CA THR A 165 5.32 -11.06 -10.07
C THR A 165 6.75 -10.70 -10.42
N ALA A 166 7.38 -9.91 -9.55
CA ALA A 166 8.82 -9.97 -9.41
C ALA A 166 9.12 -11.17 -8.51
N ALA A 167 9.54 -12.27 -9.13
CA ALA A 167 10.15 -13.40 -8.44
C ALA A 167 11.30 -12.93 -7.53
N PRO A 168 11.64 -13.68 -6.46
CA PRO A 168 12.79 -13.37 -5.65
C PRO A 168 14.04 -13.61 -6.50
N ASP A 169 14.80 -12.56 -6.77
CA ASP A 169 16.12 -12.70 -7.35
C ASP A 169 17.03 -13.27 -6.27
N ALA A 170 17.18 -14.60 -6.29
CA ALA A 170 18.14 -15.33 -5.50
C ALA A 170 19.54 -15.05 -6.07
N THR A 171 20.11 -13.90 -5.74
CA THR A 171 21.56 -13.71 -5.88
C THR A 171 22.24 -14.24 -4.63
N THR A 172 22.91 -15.37 -4.87
CA THR A 172 23.79 -16.11 -3.99
C THR A 172 24.75 -15.22 -3.20
N VAL A 173 24.81 -15.54 -1.90
CA VAL A 173 25.81 -15.18 -0.88
C VAL A 173 27.23 -15.01 -1.45
N ALA A 174 27.82 -13.84 -1.22
CA ALA A 174 29.27 -13.69 -1.12
C ALA A 174 29.62 -13.25 0.31
N THR A 175 30.20 -14.19 1.04
CA THR A 175 30.73 -14.06 2.40
C THR A 175 31.89 -13.05 2.42
N PRO A 176 31.88 -11.98 3.25
CA PRO A 176 33.10 -11.25 3.53
C PRO A 176 33.97 -12.09 4.47
N THR A 177 35.15 -12.46 3.99
CA THR A 177 36.16 -13.20 4.76
C THR A 177 36.82 -12.25 5.76
N THR A 178 36.65 -12.52 7.05
CA THR A 178 37.43 -11.97 8.15
C THR A 178 38.90 -12.37 8.00
N THR A 179 39.83 -11.42 7.97
CA THR A 179 41.25 -11.67 8.27
C THR A 179 41.69 -10.78 9.42
N ALA A 180 42.41 -11.40 10.35
CA ALA A 180 42.65 -10.97 11.70
C ALA A 180 43.62 -9.78 11.86
N GLN A 181 43.34 -9.04 12.93
CA GLN A 181 44.20 -8.25 13.83
C GLN A 181 45.69 -8.65 13.91
N PRO A 182 46.56 -7.65 14.16
CA PRO A 182 47.53 -7.75 15.24
C PRO A 182 47.42 -6.60 16.25
N THR A 183 47.38 -6.96 17.54
CA THR A 183 47.57 -6.14 18.76
C THR A 183 49.03 -6.29 19.25
N PRO A 184 49.48 -5.66 20.36
CA PRO A 184 49.24 -4.31 20.90
C PRO A 184 50.57 -3.59 21.34
N SER A 185 50.50 -2.31 21.73
CA SER A 185 51.41 -1.66 22.70
C SER A 185 50.67 -0.43 23.29
N SER A 186 50.21 -0.41 24.55
CA SER A 186 50.94 -0.09 25.81
C SER A 186 51.72 1.24 25.76
N VAL A 187 51.64 2.24 26.65
CA VAL A 187 50.87 2.61 27.87
C VAL A 187 51.09 4.13 28.03
N ASN A 188 50.12 4.92 28.52
CA ASN A 188 50.35 5.70 29.75
C ASN A 188 49.09 6.36 30.31
N HIS A 189 48.86 6.06 31.59
CA HIS A 189 47.95 6.69 32.53
C HIS A 189 48.27 8.18 32.72
N LEU A 190 47.23 9.01 32.84
CA LEU A 190 47.25 10.07 33.84
C LEU A 190 45.87 10.18 34.50
N VAL A 191 45.90 9.97 35.82
CA VAL A 191 44.79 9.98 36.76
C VAL A 191 44.64 11.42 37.27
N LEU A 192 43.41 11.95 37.37
CA LEU A 192 43.11 12.96 38.39
C LEU A 192 41.64 12.97 38.83
N SER A 193 41.45 12.30 39.97
CA SER A 193 40.52 12.47 41.09
C SER A 193 39.57 13.69 41.20
N GLY A 194 38.35 13.42 41.70
CA GLY A 194 37.51 14.29 42.55
C GLY A 194 36.71 15.37 41.79
N VAL A 195 35.43 15.62 42.04
CA VAL A 195 34.83 16.05 43.32
C VAL A 195 33.33 15.69 43.38
N ALA A 196 32.86 15.55 44.61
CA ALA A 196 31.61 14.99 45.11
C ALA A 196 30.31 15.78 44.87
N ALA A 197 29.23 15.06 45.16
CA ALA A 197 27.81 15.38 45.16
C ALA A 197 27.37 16.59 46.02
N ALA A 198 26.25 17.19 45.63
CA ALA A 198 25.32 17.83 46.56
C ALA A 198 23.87 17.64 46.07
N VAL A 199 23.15 16.74 46.74
CA VAL A 199 21.70 16.56 46.65
C VAL A 199 21.07 17.56 47.62
N GLY A 200 20.32 18.53 47.11
CA GLY A 200 19.55 19.48 47.92
C GLY A 200 18.12 18.99 48.11
N ILE A 201 17.84 18.37 49.26
CA ILE A 201 16.49 18.18 49.79
C ILE A 201 16.15 19.43 50.60
N VAL A 202 15.04 20.11 50.29
CA VAL A 202 14.42 21.10 51.18
C VAL A 202 13.04 20.60 51.53
N ALA A 203 12.85 20.30 52.81
CA ALA A 203 11.56 20.08 53.44
C ALA A 203 11.44 20.96 54.70
N LEU A 204 10.32 21.69 54.73
CA LEU A 204 9.46 22.00 55.89
C LEU A 204 9.72 23.20 56.83
N THR A 205 8.57 23.84 57.12
CA THR A 205 8.10 24.66 58.27
C THR A 205 8.56 26.11 58.43
N VAL A 206 7.60 27.04 58.25
CA VAL A 206 6.87 27.70 59.35
C VAL A 206 5.38 27.75 58.98
#